data_AF-A0A6A6J1E5-F1
#
_entry.id   AF-A0A6A6J1E5-F1
#
_cell.length_a   1.000
_cell.length_b   1.000
_cell.length_c   1.000
_cell.angle_alpha   90.00
_cell.angle_beta   90.00
_cell.angle_gamma   90.00
#
_symmetry.space_group_name_H-M   'P 1'
#
loop_
_entity.id
_entity.type
_entity.pdbx_description
1 polymer ?
#
loop_
_entity_poly.entity_id
_entity_poly.type
_entity_poly.pdbx_seq_one_letter_code
_entity_poly.pdbx_strand_id
1 'polypeptide(L)'
;MAQEALPFIEGQISYLNSVELYKTEKPFISSVPFLVSEGKNSNIDESKHNVKIFDVRGHEDSFRLGTHGFQYVTHEFVAKPERKIDGPGHPYINEVTNLLKNILHPKAVVVYDCNVRRIGDLDFFQPATSAHIDHTPRNALFRFQEAMKLYGEVEFDRWQAYTVWCPLSHPVMDWPLAVCDFRSVDAEEDLEMVDTVLPHRVNEIYHLRHNKAHRWYYLSDQKPSEALIMKIHDSKDTDSRFCAHASFRAPTFDARMPRESIDVRTFVMY
;
A
#
# COMPACT_ATOMS: atom_id res chain seq x y z
N MET A 1 13.45 8.85 15.98
CA MET A 1 12.87 9.81 16.95
C MET A 1 11.78 9.13 17.73
N ALA A 2 11.55 9.52 18.99
CA ALA A 2 10.37 9.07 19.72
C ALA A 2 9.13 9.70 19.07
N GLN A 3 8.08 8.89 18.86
CA GLN A 3 6.80 9.30 18.28
C GLN A 3 6.17 10.50 18.99
N GLU A 4 6.50 10.69 20.28
CA GLU A 4 5.96 11.71 21.18
C GLU A 4 6.28 13.16 20.79
N ALA A 5 7.25 13.40 19.90
CA ALA A 5 7.63 14.74 19.46
C ALA A 5 6.88 15.23 18.21
N LEU A 6 6.20 14.34 17.47
CA LEU A 6 5.51 14.70 16.23
C LEU A 6 4.07 15.16 16.53
N PRO A 7 3.56 16.19 15.82
CA PRO A 7 2.14 16.51 15.87
C PRO A 7 1.33 15.32 15.34
N PHE A 8 0.12 15.12 15.86
CA PHE A 8 -0.78 14.08 15.39
C PHE A 8 -2.20 14.61 15.24
N ILE A 9 -2.97 13.89 14.44
CA ILE A 9 -4.41 14.03 14.32
C ILE A 9 -5.08 12.72 14.73
N GLU A 10 -6.34 12.80 15.15
CA GLU A 10 -7.18 11.61 15.29
C GLU A 10 -7.80 11.27 13.94
N GLY A 11 -7.63 10.02 13.50
CA GLY A 11 -8.22 9.49 12.27
C GLY A 11 -8.91 8.16 12.51
N GLN A 12 -9.82 7.80 11.61
CA GLN A 12 -10.49 6.50 11.63
C GLN A 12 -9.85 5.55 10.62
N ILE A 13 -9.40 4.40 11.09
CA ILE A 13 -8.92 3.29 10.26
C ILE A 13 -9.79 2.06 10.55
N SER A 14 -10.20 1.35 9.51
CA SER A 14 -10.92 0.08 9.65
C SER A 14 -9.94 -1.07 9.93
N TYR A 15 -10.29 -1.95 10.85
CA TYR A 15 -9.55 -3.16 11.17
C TYR A 15 -10.46 -4.37 11.08
N LEU A 16 -9.88 -5.51 10.76
CA LEU A 16 -10.58 -6.79 10.76
C LEU A 16 -10.90 -7.20 12.20
N ASN A 17 -12.16 -7.55 12.45
CA ASN A 17 -12.59 -8.08 13.73
C ASN A 17 -12.11 -9.53 13.89
N SER A 18 -11.76 -9.90 15.12
CA SER A 18 -11.50 -11.31 15.43
C SER A 18 -12.83 -12.02 15.68
N VAL A 19 -13.32 -12.74 14.67
CA VAL A 19 -14.55 -13.54 14.75
C VAL A 19 -14.25 -15.03 14.67
N GLU A 20 -15.02 -15.84 15.40
CA GLU A 20 -14.82 -17.31 15.47
C GLU A 20 -14.87 -17.97 14.09
N LEU A 21 -15.63 -17.39 13.15
CA LEU A 21 -15.75 -17.84 11.78
C LEU A 21 -14.39 -18.01 11.09
N TYR A 22 -13.41 -17.15 11.37
CA TYR A 22 -12.10 -17.19 10.71
C TYR A 22 -11.23 -18.38 11.10
N LYS A 23 -11.61 -19.13 12.14
CA LYS A 23 -10.96 -20.40 12.49
C LYS A 23 -11.35 -21.55 11.56
N THR A 24 -12.51 -21.46 10.90
CA THR A 24 -13.04 -22.51 10.01
C THR A 24 -13.18 -22.05 8.57
N GLU A 25 -13.35 -20.75 8.34
CA GLU A 25 -13.54 -20.15 7.02
C GLU A 25 -12.59 -18.97 6.83
N LYS A 26 -11.74 -19.04 5.80
CA LYS A 26 -10.83 -17.95 5.48
C LYS A 26 -11.61 -16.68 5.07
N PRO A 27 -11.23 -15.49 5.55
CA PRO A 27 -11.86 -14.24 5.12
C PRO A 27 -11.63 -13.96 3.63
N PHE A 28 -12.64 -13.41 2.96
CA PHE A 28 -12.56 -13.06 1.54
C PHE A 28 -13.46 -11.87 1.15
N ILE A 29 -13.09 -11.21 0.05
CA ILE A 29 -13.93 -10.30 -0.74
C ILE A 29 -13.91 -10.78 -2.19
N SER A 30 -15.08 -10.82 -2.83
CA SER A 30 -15.26 -11.20 -4.22
C SER A 30 -15.89 -10.07 -5.03
N SER A 31 -15.22 -9.70 -6.12
CA SER A 31 -15.81 -8.86 -7.18
C SER A 31 -16.59 -9.68 -8.21
N VAL A 32 -16.63 -11.01 -8.06
CA VAL A 32 -17.41 -11.91 -8.90
C VAL A 32 -18.66 -12.33 -8.13
N PRO A 33 -19.88 -12.10 -8.66
CA PRO A 33 -21.10 -12.50 -7.98
C PRO A 33 -21.23 -14.03 -7.94
N PHE A 34 -21.63 -14.57 -6.79
CA PHE A 34 -21.92 -16.00 -6.65
C PHE A 34 -23.29 -16.33 -7.23
N LEU A 35 -23.39 -17.48 -7.92
CA LEU A 35 -24.65 -17.98 -8.49
C LEU A 35 -25.49 -18.75 -7.46
N VAL A 36 -24.92 -19.10 -6.31
CA VAL A 36 -25.63 -19.79 -5.22
C VAL A 36 -26.46 -18.79 -4.41
N SER A 37 -27.68 -19.16 -4.05
CA SER A 37 -28.71 -18.27 -3.48
C SER A 37 -28.35 -17.62 -2.14
N GLU A 38 -27.34 -18.13 -1.43
CA GLU A 38 -26.85 -17.62 -0.13
C GLU A 38 -25.38 -17.17 -0.18
N GLY A 39 -24.77 -17.16 -1.36
CA GLY A 39 -23.39 -16.74 -1.54
C GLY A 39 -23.23 -15.26 -1.26
N LYS A 40 -22.49 -14.91 -0.21
CA LYS A 40 -22.10 -13.54 0.05
C LYS A 40 -20.83 -13.22 -0.73
N ASN A 41 -20.77 -12.02 -1.30
CA ASN A 41 -19.56 -11.52 -1.95
C ASN A 41 -18.43 -11.22 -0.95
N SER A 42 -18.68 -11.34 0.36
CA SER A 42 -17.65 -11.27 1.39
C SER A 42 -18.15 -11.86 2.71
N ASN A 43 -17.23 -12.40 3.51
CA ASN A 43 -17.42 -12.74 4.92
C ASN A 43 -16.55 -11.86 5.86
N ILE A 44 -16.03 -10.75 5.34
CA ILE A 44 -15.24 -9.80 6.13
C ILE A 44 -16.15 -9.04 7.10
N ASP A 45 -15.69 -8.96 8.35
CA ASP A 45 -16.27 -8.17 9.41
C ASP A 45 -15.20 -7.21 9.94
N GLU A 46 -15.47 -5.90 9.85
CA GLU A 46 -14.53 -4.85 10.19
C GLU A 46 -15.18 -3.82 11.11
N SER A 47 -14.36 -3.24 12.00
CA SER A 47 -14.76 -2.09 12.81
C SER A 47 -13.78 -0.93 12.65
N LYS A 48 -14.30 0.29 12.78
CA LYS A 48 -13.49 1.51 12.72
C LYS A 48 -12.93 1.84 14.09
N HIS A 49 -11.64 2.11 14.14
CA HIS A 49 -10.96 2.54 15.35
C HIS A 49 -10.42 3.96 15.17
N ASN A 50 -10.65 4.81 16.18
CA ASN A 50 -9.97 6.09 16.28
C ASN A 50 -8.51 5.83 16.70
N VAL A 51 -7.57 6.29 15.88
CA VAL A 51 -6.13 6.14 16.11
C VAL A 51 -5.44 7.49 15.99
N LYS A 52 -4.31 7.64 16.68
CA LYS A 52 -3.41 8.78 16.48
C LYS A 52 -2.56 8.52 15.25
N ILE A 53 -2.60 9.44 14.30
CA ILE A 53 -1.81 9.39 13.06
C ILE A 53 -0.88 10.59 13.08
N PHE A 54 0.42 10.33 13.18
CA PHE A 54 1.45 11.34 13.41
C PHE A 54 1.92 11.93 12.09
N ASP A 55 1.97 13.25 12.00
CA ASP A 55 2.44 13.95 10.82
C ASP A 55 3.97 13.99 10.80
N VAL A 56 4.56 13.49 9.72
CA VAL A 56 6.02 13.41 9.55
C VAL A 56 6.60 14.61 8.81
N ARG A 57 5.78 15.60 8.46
CA ARG A 57 6.23 16.81 7.76
C ARG A 57 7.42 17.47 8.46
N GLY A 58 8.50 17.71 7.72
CA GLY A 58 9.76 18.25 8.23
C GLY A 58 10.68 17.23 8.92
N HIS A 59 10.25 15.96 9.00
CA HIS A 59 10.93 14.86 9.64
C HIS A 59 11.00 13.61 8.74
N GLU A 60 10.75 13.77 7.43
CA GLU A 60 10.68 12.71 6.43
C GLU A 60 11.93 11.83 6.42
N ASP A 61 13.12 12.44 6.58
CA ASP A 61 14.43 11.76 6.59
C ASP A 61 14.64 10.78 7.75
N SER A 62 13.78 10.84 8.78
CA SER A 62 13.82 9.92 9.92
C SER A 62 13.21 8.54 9.60
N PHE A 63 12.48 8.43 8.50
CA PHE A 63 11.78 7.21 8.10
C PHE A 63 12.49 6.53 6.94
N ARG A 64 12.68 5.22 7.04
CA ARG A 64 13.55 4.43 6.16
C ARG A 64 12.93 3.07 5.88
N LEU A 65 13.04 2.61 4.62
CA LEU A 65 12.52 1.31 4.18
C LEU A 65 13.08 0.12 4.95
N GLY A 66 14.34 0.20 5.39
CA GLY A 66 15.00 -0.88 6.14
C GLY A 66 14.53 -1.03 7.58
N THR A 67 13.86 -0.02 8.13
CA THR A 67 13.50 0.02 9.57
C THR A 67 12.00 0.18 9.79
N HIS A 68 11.36 1.07 9.04
CA HIS A 68 9.97 1.44 9.24
C HIS A 68 9.03 0.75 8.23
N GLY A 69 9.57 0.21 7.14
CA GLY A 69 8.81 -0.34 6.03
C GLY A 69 8.41 0.71 4.98
N PHE A 70 8.58 2.00 5.26
CA PHE A 70 8.28 3.08 4.34
C PHE A 70 9.35 4.18 4.35
N GLN A 71 9.35 5.01 3.31
CA GLN A 71 10.20 6.19 3.17
C GLN A 71 9.51 7.21 2.27
N TYR A 72 9.60 8.49 2.64
CA TYR A 72 9.21 9.60 1.78
C TYR A 72 10.43 10.15 1.05
N VAL A 73 10.26 10.54 -0.22
CA VAL A 73 11.32 11.15 -1.04
C VAL A 73 10.74 12.29 -1.88
N THR A 74 11.55 13.33 -2.10
CA THR A 74 11.22 14.36 -3.08
C THR A 74 11.67 13.92 -4.46
N HIS A 75 10.76 13.96 -5.43
CA HIS A 75 11.04 13.67 -6.82
C HIS A 75 10.06 14.44 -7.71
N GLU A 76 10.59 15.25 -8.62
CA GLU A 76 9.77 15.98 -9.58
C GLU A 76 9.50 15.09 -10.80
N PHE A 77 8.28 14.53 -10.87
CA PHE A 77 7.84 13.75 -12.02
C PHE A 77 7.50 14.67 -13.19
N VAL A 78 8.15 14.46 -14.33
CA VAL A 78 7.92 15.21 -15.57
C VAL A 78 6.65 14.70 -16.25
N ALA A 79 6.50 13.38 -16.35
CA ALA A 79 5.30 12.77 -16.89
C ALA A 79 4.14 12.92 -15.93
N LYS A 80 2.97 13.32 -16.45
CA LYS A 80 1.74 13.45 -15.67
C LYS A 80 0.70 12.49 -16.23
N PRO A 81 0.50 11.32 -15.59
CA PRO A 81 -0.49 10.38 -16.07
C PRO A 81 -1.89 10.94 -15.83
N GLU A 82 -2.71 11.01 -16.89
CA GLU A 82 -4.05 11.57 -16.79
C GLU A 82 -5.05 10.50 -16.31
N ARG A 83 -5.47 9.60 -17.21
CA ARG A 83 -6.50 8.60 -16.91
C ARG A 83 -5.96 7.18 -16.85
N LYS A 84 -4.87 6.89 -17.54
CA LYS A 84 -4.36 5.54 -17.71
C LYS A 84 -2.85 5.54 -17.93
N ILE A 85 -2.20 4.51 -17.39
CA ILE A 85 -0.85 4.13 -17.77
C ILE A 85 -0.94 3.08 -18.87
N ASP A 86 -0.50 3.41 -20.07
CA ASP A 86 -0.54 2.51 -21.24
C ASP A 86 0.67 1.57 -21.28
N GLY A 87 0.82 0.79 -20.20
CA GLY A 87 1.79 -0.29 -20.12
C GLY A 87 3.20 0.13 -19.64
N PRO A 88 4.16 -0.82 -19.66
CA PRO A 88 5.46 -0.65 -19.01
C PRO A 88 6.38 0.40 -19.67
N GLY A 89 6.14 0.74 -20.95
CA GLY A 89 6.92 1.77 -21.65
C GLY A 89 6.51 3.20 -21.37
N HIS A 90 5.46 3.42 -20.57
CA HIS A 90 4.94 4.75 -20.28
C HIS A 90 6.02 5.63 -19.58
N PRO A 91 6.21 6.91 -19.97
CA PRO A 91 7.24 7.78 -19.39
C PRO A 91 7.24 7.82 -17.85
N TYR A 92 6.06 7.91 -17.24
CA TYR A 92 5.90 7.88 -15.78
C TYR A 92 6.45 6.60 -15.13
N ILE A 93 6.27 5.44 -15.78
CA ILE A 93 6.77 4.16 -15.29
C ILE A 93 8.30 4.11 -15.36
N ASN A 94 8.90 4.71 -16.39
CA ASN A 94 10.34 4.86 -16.50
C ASN A 94 10.90 5.76 -15.39
N GLU A 95 10.21 6.86 -15.05
CA GLU A 95 10.60 7.75 -13.95
C GLU A 95 10.55 7.04 -12.60
N VAL A 96 9.45 6.33 -12.30
CA VAL A 96 9.34 5.52 -11.07
C VAL A 96 10.43 4.44 -11.00
N THR A 97 10.71 3.78 -12.13
CA THR A 97 11.79 2.78 -12.23
C THR A 97 13.15 3.39 -11.94
N ASN A 98 13.45 4.57 -12.48
CA ASN A 98 14.71 5.28 -12.25
C ASN A 98 14.83 5.78 -10.82
N LEU A 99 13.74 6.27 -10.22
CA LEU A 99 13.68 6.65 -8.80
C LEU A 99 14.08 5.46 -7.91
N LEU A 100 13.46 4.29 -8.11
CA LEU A 100 13.80 3.09 -7.34
C LEU A 100 15.24 2.63 -7.59
N LYS A 101 15.74 2.71 -8.83
CA LYS A 101 17.14 2.38 -9.14
C LYS A 101 18.13 3.27 -8.39
N ASN A 102 17.84 4.57 -8.29
CA ASN A 102 18.70 5.53 -7.60
C ASN A 102 18.71 5.34 -6.08
N ILE A 103 17.60 4.90 -5.50
CA ILE A 103 17.48 4.72 -4.05
C ILE A 103 17.99 3.35 -3.59
N LEU A 104 17.67 2.29 -4.36
CA LEU A 104 17.88 0.91 -3.93
C LEU A 104 19.09 0.24 -4.60
N HIS A 105 19.63 0.81 -5.68
CA HIS A 105 20.74 0.24 -6.46
C HIS A 105 20.56 -1.24 -6.86
N PRO A 106 19.41 -1.65 -7.42
CA PRO A 106 19.14 -3.04 -7.78
C PRO A 106 19.74 -3.42 -9.13
N LYS A 107 19.79 -4.73 -9.41
CA LYS A 107 20.10 -5.26 -10.75
C LYS A 107 18.95 -5.01 -11.73
N ALA A 108 17.71 -5.12 -11.25
CA ALA A 108 16.52 -4.94 -12.08
C ALA A 108 15.33 -4.39 -11.27
N VAL A 109 14.40 -3.73 -11.98
CA VAL A 109 13.13 -3.26 -11.45
C VAL A 109 12.04 -3.59 -12.47
N VAL A 110 10.94 -4.17 -12.01
CA VAL A 110 9.79 -4.57 -12.83
C VAL A 110 8.54 -3.96 -12.25
N VAL A 111 7.81 -3.20 -13.05
CA VAL A 111 6.45 -2.78 -12.70
C VAL A 111 5.47 -3.85 -13.15
N TYR A 112 4.63 -4.34 -12.23
CA TYR A 112 3.68 -5.43 -12.49
C TYR A 112 2.21 -5.03 -12.32
N ASP A 113 1.95 -3.88 -11.70
CA ASP A 113 0.61 -3.37 -11.46
C ASP A 113 0.66 -1.85 -11.25
N CYS A 114 -0.40 -1.17 -11.68
CA CYS A 114 -0.52 0.27 -11.56
C CYS A 114 -1.98 0.69 -11.46
N ASN A 115 -2.33 1.43 -10.41
CA ASN A 115 -3.69 1.90 -10.19
C ASN A 115 -3.72 3.42 -10.08
N VAL A 116 -4.54 4.06 -10.91
CA VAL A 116 -4.91 5.48 -10.73
C VAL A 116 -6.17 5.53 -9.87
N ARG A 117 -6.18 6.43 -8.89
CA ARG A 117 -7.30 6.67 -7.98
C ARG A 117 -7.76 8.11 -8.12
N ARG A 118 -9.08 8.31 -8.19
CA ARG A 118 -9.74 9.63 -8.23
C ARG A 118 -10.93 9.58 -7.28
N ILE A 119 -10.85 10.31 -6.18
CA ILE A 119 -11.88 10.23 -5.14
C ILE A 119 -13.16 10.91 -5.63
N GLY A 120 -14.30 10.21 -5.50
CA GLY A 120 -15.60 10.70 -5.95
C GLY A 120 -15.94 10.40 -7.41
N ASP A 121 -14.98 9.94 -8.22
CA ASP A 121 -15.23 9.42 -9.57
C ASP A 121 -15.38 7.89 -9.53
N LEU A 122 -16.59 7.40 -9.79
CA LEU A 122 -16.94 5.98 -9.68
C LEU A 122 -16.28 5.09 -10.74
N ASP A 123 -15.71 5.68 -11.80
CA ASP A 123 -14.92 4.94 -12.79
C ASP A 123 -13.53 4.55 -12.26
N PHE A 124 -13.12 5.10 -11.11
CA PHE A 124 -11.81 4.88 -10.50
C PHE A 124 -11.91 4.26 -9.11
N PHE A 125 -10.82 3.64 -8.67
CA PHE A 125 -10.73 3.08 -7.33
C PHE A 125 -10.84 4.15 -6.26
N GLN A 126 -11.69 3.88 -5.27
CA GLN A 126 -11.92 4.72 -4.10
C GLN A 126 -10.86 4.45 -3.01
N PRO A 127 -10.80 5.25 -1.92
CA PRO A 127 -9.83 5.05 -0.85
C PRO A 127 -10.02 3.69 -0.16
N ALA A 128 -8.92 2.96 0.06
CA ALA A 128 -8.95 1.74 0.86
C ALA A 128 -8.82 2.10 2.34
N THR A 129 -9.91 1.99 3.12
CA THR A 129 -9.94 2.43 4.53
C THR A 129 -9.54 1.35 5.54
N SER A 130 -9.46 0.10 5.10
CA SER A 130 -9.02 -1.04 5.90
C SER A 130 -7.49 -1.05 6.00
N ALA A 131 -6.96 -1.25 7.20
CA ALA A 131 -5.54 -1.47 7.42
C ALA A 131 -5.12 -2.78 6.75
N HIS A 132 -4.24 -2.71 5.75
CA HIS A 132 -3.86 -3.86 4.95
C HIS A 132 -2.39 -3.82 4.49
N ILE A 133 -1.91 -4.96 4.01
CA ILE A 133 -0.67 -5.13 3.27
C ILE A 133 -1.02 -5.83 1.95
N ASP A 134 -0.55 -5.28 0.83
CA ASP A 134 -0.95 -5.68 -0.52
C ASP A 134 -0.70 -7.17 -0.87
N HIS A 135 0.24 -7.85 -0.18
CA HIS A 135 0.55 -9.25 -0.44
C HIS A 135 0.88 -10.02 0.85
N THR A 136 0.41 -11.25 0.93
CA THR A 136 1.04 -12.30 1.75
C THR A 136 2.33 -12.80 1.08
N PRO A 137 3.22 -13.52 1.79
CA PRO A 137 4.40 -14.14 1.18
C PRO A 137 4.06 -15.05 0.00
N ARG A 138 2.99 -15.83 0.12
CA ARG A 138 2.52 -16.73 -0.95
C ARG A 138 2.10 -15.94 -2.18
N ASN A 139 1.30 -14.90 -2.01
CA ASN A 139 0.87 -14.06 -3.12
C ASN A 139 2.04 -13.29 -3.73
N ALA A 140 2.94 -12.74 -2.91
CA ALA A 140 4.13 -12.04 -3.38
C ALA A 140 4.99 -12.94 -4.28
N LEU A 141 5.24 -14.19 -3.87
CA LEU A 141 5.98 -15.17 -4.68
C LEU A 141 5.26 -15.49 -5.99
N PHE A 142 3.95 -15.73 -5.95
CA PHE A 142 3.15 -15.97 -7.15
C PHE A 142 3.24 -14.80 -8.13
N ARG A 143 3.04 -13.57 -7.64
CA ARG A 143 3.12 -12.33 -8.44
C ARG A 143 4.53 -12.12 -9.00
N PHE A 144 5.56 -12.43 -8.22
CA PHE A 144 6.95 -12.37 -8.64
C PHE A 144 7.23 -13.35 -9.78
N GLN A 145 6.81 -14.61 -9.65
CA GLN A 145 6.96 -15.62 -10.71
C GLN A 145 6.25 -15.23 -12.01
N GLU A 146 5.03 -14.66 -11.92
CA GLU A 146 4.35 -14.13 -13.10
C GLU A 146 5.13 -12.99 -13.77
N ALA A 147 5.68 -12.06 -12.98
CA ALA A 147 6.50 -10.97 -13.49
C ALA A 147 7.80 -11.49 -14.14
N MET A 148 8.40 -12.53 -13.58
CA MET A 148 9.64 -13.15 -14.06
C MET A 148 9.50 -13.90 -15.38
N LYS A 149 8.29 -14.33 -15.78
CA LYS A 149 8.05 -14.92 -17.11
C LYS A 149 8.48 -14.00 -18.26
N LEU A 150 8.53 -12.69 -18.03
CA LEU A 150 8.98 -11.70 -19.01
C LEU A 150 10.52 -11.59 -19.11
N TYR A 151 11.25 -12.16 -18.15
CA TYR A 151 12.71 -12.04 -18.00
C TYR A 151 13.47 -13.33 -18.35
N GLY A 152 12.77 -14.43 -18.67
CA GLY A 152 13.38 -15.72 -18.92
C GLY A 152 13.91 -16.39 -17.64
N GLU A 153 14.85 -17.32 -17.80
CA GLU A 153 15.46 -18.09 -16.71
C GLU A 153 16.58 -17.30 -16.03
N VAL A 154 16.22 -16.26 -15.27
CA VAL A 154 17.14 -15.49 -14.42
C VAL A 154 16.77 -15.71 -12.96
N GLU A 155 17.74 -16.17 -12.17
CA GLU A 155 17.58 -16.27 -10.72
C GLU A 155 18.15 -15.03 -10.02
N PHE A 156 17.43 -14.57 -8.99
CA PHE A 156 17.85 -13.46 -8.15
C PHE A 156 17.92 -13.93 -6.70
N ASP A 157 19.01 -13.59 -6.01
CA ASP A 157 19.26 -14.04 -4.64
C ASP A 157 18.24 -13.46 -3.67
N ARG A 158 17.88 -12.19 -3.89
CA ARG A 158 16.90 -11.44 -3.10
C ARG A 158 16.05 -10.61 -4.04
N TRP A 159 14.75 -10.58 -3.77
CA TRP A 159 13.82 -9.68 -4.40
C TRP A 159 12.89 -9.08 -3.35
N GLN A 160 12.39 -7.88 -3.66
CA GLN A 160 11.50 -7.13 -2.79
C GLN A 160 10.34 -6.58 -3.61
N ALA A 161 9.16 -6.51 -3.01
CA ALA A 161 8.02 -5.85 -3.60
C ALA A 161 7.83 -4.47 -2.94
N TYR A 162 7.63 -3.43 -3.76
CA TYR A 162 7.40 -2.06 -3.30
C TYR A 162 6.22 -1.43 -4.03
N THR A 163 5.44 -0.62 -3.32
CA THR A 163 4.51 0.35 -3.90
C THR A 163 5.14 1.73 -3.84
N VAL A 164 5.19 2.43 -4.97
CA VAL A 164 5.46 3.87 -5.04
C VAL A 164 4.14 4.59 -5.20
N TRP A 165 3.80 5.43 -4.24
CA TRP A 165 2.58 6.19 -4.19
C TRP A 165 2.86 7.68 -4.36
N CYS A 166 2.15 8.32 -5.28
CA CYS A 166 2.31 9.75 -5.58
C CYS A 166 0.95 10.43 -5.77
N PRO A 167 0.76 11.64 -5.24
CA PRO A 167 -0.29 12.56 -5.69
C PRO A 167 -0.04 12.98 -7.15
N LEU A 168 -1.10 13.21 -7.93
CA LEU A 168 -0.97 13.56 -9.35
C LEU A 168 -1.25 15.04 -9.65
N SER A 169 -2.23 15.64 -8.99
CA SER A 169 -2.79 16.94 -9.38
C SER A 169 -2.38 18.08 -8.45
N HIS A 170 -2.62 17.92 -7.15
CA HIS A 170 -2.44 18.94 -6.12
C HIS A 170 -2.06 18.29 -4.79
N PRO A 171 -1.69 19.08 -3.76
CA PRO A 171 -1.49 18.55 -2.42
C PRO A 171 -2.71 17.75 -1.92
N VAL A 172 -2.44 16.70 -1.15
CA VAL A 172 -3.48 15.79 -0.64
C VAL A 172 -4.15 16.40 0.57
N MET A 173 -5.43 16.77 0.45
CA MET A 173 -6.19 17.47 1.50
C MET A 173 -7.32 16.64 2.12
N ASP A 174 -7.74 15.53 1.51
CA ASP A 174 -8.94 14.78 1.88
C ASP A 174 -8.65 13.36 2.42
N TRP A 175 -8.01 12.51 1.63
CA TRP A 175 -7.76 11.10 1.91
C TRP A 175 -6.25 10.80 1.87
N PRO A 176 -5.42 11.32 2.78
CA PRO A 176 -4.02 10.92 2.88
C PRO A 176 -3.86 9.41 3.15
N LEU A 177 -2.66 8.90 2.86
CA LEU A 177 -2.26 7.55 3.28
C LEU A 177 -1.64 7.61 4.67
N ALA A 178 -2.22 6.84 5.59
CA ALA A 178 -1.57 6.44 6.82
C ALA A 178 -0.72 5.19 6.57
N VAL A 179 0.51 5.20 7.07
CA VAL A 179 1.47 4.09 7.02
C VAL A 179 1.86 3.69 8.44
N CYS A 180 1.87 2.39 8.70
CA CYS A 180 2.21 1.84 10.02
C CYS A 180 3.70 1.50 10.06
N ASP A 181 4.39 1.92 11.12
CA ASP A 181 5.78 1.50 11.37
C ASP A 181 5.82 -0.01 11.59
N PHE A 182 6.56 -0.71 10.72
CA PHE A 182 6.74 -2.16 10.75
C PHE A 182 7.02 -2.71 12.16
N ARG A 183 7.85 -2.03 12.95
CA ARG A 183 8.25 -2.46 14.30
C ARG A 183 7.15 -2.35 15.35
N SER A 184 5.97 -1.89 14.96
CA SER A 184 4.80 -1.77 15.82
C SER A 184 3.72 -2.80 15.52
N VAL A 185 3.92 -3.62 14.49
CA VAL A 185 3.00 -4.68 14.07
C VAL A 185 3.54 -6.01 14.58
N ASP A 186 2.72 -6.74 15.33
CA ASP A 186 2.95 -8.13 15.67
C ASP A 186 2.48 -9.00 14.49
N ALA A 187 3.42 -9.56 13.73
CA ALA A 187 3.09 -10.30 12.52
C ALA A 187 2.31 -11.61 12.79
N GLU A 188 2.38 -12.15 14.00
CA GLU A 188 1.69 -13.40 14.38
C GLU A 188 0.26 -13.13 14.83
N GLU A 189 0.06 -12.05 15.59
CA GLU A 189 -1.24 -11.73 16.20
C GLU A 189 -2.08 -10.75 15.39
N ASP A 190 -1.43 -9.80 14.69
CA ASP A 190 -2.13 -8.68 14.05
C ASP A 190 -2.52 -8.99 12.60
N LEU A 191 -1.94 -9.99 11.93
CA LEU A 191 -2.13 -10.23 10.50
C LEU A 191 -3.08 -11.38 10.20
N GLU A 192 -4.08 -11.14 9.35
CA GLU A 192 -5.01 -12.16 8.87
C GLU A 192 -4.98 -12.24 7.34
N MET A 193 -4.90 -13.46 6.79
CA MET A 193 -4.82 -13.67 5.34
C MET A 193 -6.21 -13.62 4.71
N VAL A 194 -6.41 -12.68 3.80
CA VAL A 194 -7.69 -12.40 3.15
C VAL A 194 -7.59 -12.66 1.65
N ASP A 195 -8.54 -13.43 1.09
CA ASP A 195 -8.64 -13.59 -0.35
C ASP A 195 -9.40 -12.45 -1.02
N THR A 196 -8.82 -11.87 -2.07
CA THR A 196 -9.48 -10.92 -2.97
C THR A 196 -9.71 -11.61 -4.32
N VAL A 197 -10.95 -12.01 -4.57
CA VAL A 197 -11.36 -12.72 -5.78
C VAL A 197 -11.75 -11.72 -6.86
N LEU A 198 -10.96 -11.68 -7.93
CA LEU A 198 -11.18 -10.86 -9.12
C LEU A 198 -11.55 -11.77 -10.31
N PRO A 199 -12.21 -11.24 -11.37
CA PRO A 199 -12.58 -12.06 -12.53
C PRO A 199 -11.42 -12.79 -13.21
N HIS A 200 -10.20 -12.25 -13.08
CA HIS A 200 -9.00 -12.75 -13.77
C HIS A 200 -7.97 -13.39 -12.84
N ARG A 201 -8.15 -13.33 -11.51
CA ARG A 201 -7.21 -13.91 -10.52
C ARG A 201 -7.80 -13.91 -9.11
N VAL A 202 -7.24 -14.74 -8.23
CA VAL A 202 -7.39 -14.61 -6.78
C VAL A 202 -6.08 -14.06 -6.23
N ASN A 203 -6.15 -12.95 -5.50
CA ASN A 203 -5.04 -12.41 -4.74
C ASN A 203 -5.22 -12.78 -3.25
N GLU A 204 -4.12 -12.92 -2.52
CA GLU A 204 -4.13 -13.06 -1.05
C GLU A 204 -3.37 -11.88 -0.43
N ILE A 205 -4.04 -11.13 0.43
CA ILE A 205 -3.51 -9.92 1.09
C ILE A 205 -3.58 -10.09 2.60
N TYR A 206 -2.91 -9.24 3.38
CA TYR A 206 -3.16 -9.18 4.82
C TYR A 206 -4.14 -8.07 5.14
N HIS A 207 -5.15 -8.35 5.95
CA HIS A 207 -5.84 -7.33 6.75
C HIS A 207 -5.30 -7.36 8.17
N LEU A 208 -5.30 -6.20 8.82
CA LEU A 208 -4.83 -6.08 10.20
C LEU A 208 -5.98 -6.20 11.19
N ARG A 209 -5.73 -6.87 12.31
CA ARG A 209 -6.51 -6.77 13.55
C ARG A 209 -6.01 -5.56 14.34
N HIS A 210 -6.90 -4.92 15.09
CA HIS A 210 -6.53 -3.70 15.81
C HIS A 210 -5.60 -4.00 17.00
N ASN A 211 -4.43 -3.35 17.02
CA ASN A 211 -3.51 -3.34 18.14
C ASN A 211 -3.20 -1.90 18.57
N LYS A 212 -3.29 -1.62 19.87
CA LYS A 212 -2.97 -0.29 20.43
C LYS A 212 -1.49 0.08 20.30
N ALA A 213 -0.62 -0.91 20.05
CA ALA A 213 0.79 -0.68 19.81
C ALA A 213 1.08 -0.10 18.42
N HIS A 214 0.15 -0.23 17.46
CA HIS A 214 0.32 0.28 16.10
C HIS A 214 0.66 1.77 16.09
N ARG A 215 1.75 2.11 15.40
CA ARG A 215 2.23 3.49 15.25
C ARG A 215 2.00 3.95 13.82
N TRP A 216 0.97 4.78 13.63
CA TRP A 216 0.58 5.32 12.34
C TRP A 216 1.19 6.68 12.07
N TYR A 217 1.62 6.88 10.82
CA TYR A 217 2.23 8.10 10.33
C TYR A 217 1.58 8.52 9.01
N TYR A 218 1.61 9.81 8.70
CA TYR A 218 1.22 10.34 7.40
C TYR A 218 2.06 11.58 7.08
N LEU A 219 1.99 12.06 5.84
CA LEU A 219 2.62 13.31 5.43
C LEU A 219 1.53 14.34 5.12
N SER A 220 1.42 15.41 5.93
CA SER A 220 0.49 16.50 5.65
C SER A 220 0.83 17.24 4.36
N ASP A 221 -0.19 17.71 3.65
CA ASP A 221 -0.05 18.46 2.39
C ASP A 221 0.89 17.79 1.38
N GLN A 222 0.88 16.44 1.31
CA GLN A 222 1.78 15.71 0.42
C GLN A 222 1.60 16.16 -1.03
N LYS A 223 2.68 16.66 -1.63
CA LYS A 223 2.68 17.30 -2.95
C LYS A 223 2.91 16.29 -4.07
N PRO A 224 2.55 16.62 -5.33
CA PRO A 224 2.91 15.77 -6.48
C PRO A 224 4.42 15.57 -6.69
N SER A 225 5.25 16.42 -6.09
CA SER A 225 6.71 16.28 -6.07
C SER A 225 7.24 15.40 -4.92
N GLU A 226 6.36 14.70 -4.19
CA GLU A 226 6.70 13.90 -3.01
C GLU A 226 6.14 12.49 -3.18
N ALA A 227 7.03 11.51 -3.28
CA ALA A 227 6.67 10.10 -3.39
C ALA A 227 6.78 9.40 -2.03
N LEU A 228 5.80 8.54 -1.74
CA LEU A 228 5.83 7.59 -0.64
C LEU A 228 6.19 6.22 -1.20
N ILE A 229 7.28 5.63 -0.70
CA ILE A 229 7.70 4.28 -1.04
C ILE A 229 7.34 3.37 0.14
N MET A 230 6.57 2.32 -0.11
CA MET A 230 6.15 1.34 0.88
C MET A 230 6.66 -0.03 0.47
N LYS A 231 7.32 -0.72 1.40
CA LYS A 231 7.68 -2.13 1.23
C LYS A 231 6.43 -2.98 1.40
N ILE A 232 6.18 -3.87 0.45
CA ILE A 232 5.09 -4.85 0.52
C ILE A 232 5.62 -6.19 1.00
N HIS A 233 6.78 -6.61 0.49
CA HIS A 233 7.39 -7.89 0.80
C HIS A 233 8.92 -7.85 0.63
N ASP A 234 9.62 -8.70 1.37
CA ASP A 234 11.04 -8.99 1.19
C ASP A 234 11.24 -10.51 1.19
N SER A 235 11.90 -11.05 0.17
CA SER A 235 12.13 -12.48 0.04
C SER A 235 13.15 -13.03 1.04
N LYS A 236 13.84 -12.14 1.77
CA LYS A 236 14.75 -12.48 2.88
C LYS A 236 14.16 -12.03 4.20
N ASP A 237 14.53 -12.74 5.25
CA ASP A 237 14.23 -12.32 6.61
C ASP A 237 15.10 -11.12 6.99
N THR A 238 14.47 -9.98 7.25
CA THR A 238 15.15 -8.70 7.49
C THR A 238 14.39 -7.87 8.52
N ASP A 239 15.03 -6.80 9.01
CA ASP A 239 14.50 -5.91 10.04
C ASP A 239 13.22 -5.15 9.66
N SER A 240 12.82 -5.19 8.38
CA SER A 240 11.53 -4.70 7.92
C SER A 240 11.11 -5.38 6.62
N ARG A 241 9.94 -6.03 6.64
CA ARG A 241 9.48 -6.88 5.52
C ARG A 241 8.24 -6.34 4.81
N PHE A 242 7.48 -5.46 5.43
CA PHE A 242 6.24 -4.89 4.90
C PHE A 242 5.93 -3.54 5.54
N CYS A 243 4.92 -2.86 5.01
CA CYS A 243 4.32 -1.65 5.55
C CYS A 243 2.80 -1.76 5.43
N ALA A 244 2.13 -1.89 6.57
CA ALA A 244 0.68 -1.79 6.59
C ALA A 244 0.26 -0.35 6.30
N HIS A 245 -0.82 -0.18 5.56
CA HIS A 245 -1.31 1.13 5.18
C HIS A 245 -2.84 1.17 5.07
N ALA A 246 -3.39 2.37 5.16
CA ALA A 246 -4.81 2.66 4.96
C ALA A 246 -4.98 4.12 4.54
N SER A 247 -6.02 4.42 3.77
CA SER A 247 -6.51 5.78 3.61
C SER A 247 -7.39 6.15 4.80
N PHE A 248 -7.22 7.35 5.34
CA PHE A 248 -8.10 7.90 6.36
C PHE A 248 -8.57 9.28 5.91
N ARG A 249 -9.70 9.75 6.46
CA ARG A 249 -10.20 11.08 6.13
C ARG A 249 -9.48 12.12 6.99
N ALA A 250 -8.79 13.06 6.37
CA ALA A 250 -8.14 14.16 7.06
C ALA A 250 -9.17 15.11 7.70
N PRO A 251 -8.90 15.68 8.90
CA PRO A 251 -9.73 16.74 9.47
C PRO A 251 -9.80 17.99 8.59
N THR A 252 -8.73 18.27 7.84
CA THR A 252 -8.59 19.40 6.91
C THR A 252 -9.23 19.15 5.53
N PHE A 253 -10.16 18.20 5.47
CA PHE A 253 -10.86 17.78 4.26
C PHE A 253 -11.44 18.95 3.45
N ASP A 254 -10.97 19.13 2.21
CA ASP A 254 -11.57 20.03 1.23
C ASP A 254 -12.16 19.22 0.05
N ALA A 255 -13.49 19.14 -0.01
CA ALA A 255 -14.20 18.41 -1.07
C ALA A 255 -13.97 18.98 -2.48
N ARG A 256 -13.46 20.22 -2.60
CA ARG A 256 -13.23 20.88 -3.90
C ARG A 256 -11.94 20.42 -4.57
N MET A 257 -11.07 19.72 -3.84
CA MET A 257 -9.80 19.21 -4.31
C MET A 257 -9.69 17.72 -3.95
N PRO A 258 -10.53 16.86 -4.57
CA PRO A 258 -10.50 15.43 -4.30
C PRO A 258 -9.15 14.84 -4.69
N ARG A 259 -8.61 13.93 -3.87
CA ARG A 259 -7.32 13.30 -4.15
C ARG A 259 -7.34 12.56 -5.49
N GLU A 260 -6.34 12.90 -6.30
CA GLU A 260 -5.91 12.10 -7.45
C GLU A 260 -4.52 11.56 -7.15
N SER A 261 -4.37 10.25 -7.22
CA SER A 261 -3.10 9.59 -6.90
C SER A 261 -2.86 8.37 -7.78
N ILE A 262 -1.63 7.89 -7.77
CA ILE A 262 -1.21 6.67 -8.45
C ILE A 262 -0.45 5.76 -7.49
N ASP A 263 -0.77 4.47 -7.55
CA ASP A 263 -0.03 3.39 -6.90
C ASP A 263 0.72 2.62 -8.00
N VAL A 264 2.06 2.63 -7.98
CA VAL A 264 2.88 1.82 -8.90
C VAL A 264 3.55 0.70 -8.12
N ARG A 265 3.16 -0.55 -8.40
CA ARG A 265 3.70 -1.72 -7.71
C ARG A 265 4.80 -2.37 -8.50
N THR A 266 5.89 -2.66 -7.80
CA THR A 266 7.16 -3.05 -8.40
C THR A 266 7.79 -4.24 -7.69
N PHE A 267 8.50 -5.05 -8.45
CA PHE A 267 9.52 -5.96 -7.94
C PHE A 267 10.90 -5.37 -8.19
N VAL A 268 11.75 -5.40 -7.18
CA VAL A 268 13.13 -4.93 -7.19
C VAL A 268 14.04 -6.11 -6.88
N MET A 269 15.04 -6.38 -7.72
CA MET A 269 15.83 -7.61 -7.68
C MET A 269 17.33 -7.33 -7.57
N TYR A 270 18.03 -8.14 -6.78
CA TYR A 270 19.44 -7.96 -6.41
C TYR A 270 20.31 -9.16 -6.77
#